data_AF-C6A054-F1
#
_entry.id   AF-C6A054-F1
#
_cell.length_a   1.000
_cell.length_b   1.000
_cell.length_c   1.000
_cell.angle_alpha   90.00
_cell.angle_beta   90.00
_cell.angle_gamma   90.00
#
_symmetry.space_group_name_H-M   'P 1'
#
loop_
_entity.id
_entity.type
_entity.pdbx_description
1 polymer ?
#
loop_
_entity_poly.entity_id
_entity_poly.type
_entity_poly.pdbx_seq_one_letter_code
_entity_poly.pdbx_strand_id
1 'polypeptide(L)'
;MRKFGVFVVMLLSIFSIFSVSPVSAASTMFHTGTLLIDGTEYKIEDMTFLQEGNIIIQNSGKLVIRNATLELLQDYHNNYGIVVKDTSELVVEDSVITSDYQFHINFHSNSKGVFTGLSSTKRAPIISLSTGSPVLQISNSSFDALETTPYLSGGQATVKNSEFSLYSWLVGQINVTNLHEGVNIGNASVISDKYVVRIQDSTLDGIWMWTQKDAEVTIKNSYIGSIEIRDFPKIYLINSTVKSLTPQLKDIDIDLSLKPGFYVSHVMNLTQEGMWFLSFENSRVLEWDVLVLANSKVTLHDSKLSQVTLTAQNKNSTVFIKDSEISWLEIKDFTGHVSFDHVTITGWVSIYKAPETKQNVLIDGNVTIFPRTLKFLSGFKWDDSIVKRTYPIVLKRGLFYDAYNNYSIEIFNPNGDLVYFSPVSNMKYPTLVFNSSNYDKTFSLVVMGENNELSVTPISLLTSTPISLKLGDKLKVPMIRSSPVIYGEGRVDKDYAWTLWRKMCSDKAFTPCTESEIVALIGGPVANSITNEYMSRFPVEVTNEYPGKGKGVIEATIIDGKIYLLVAGSDRWGTKAGVEILKTLDYIPEKPIFVDWNEGNPKIIPGS
;
A
#
# COMPACT_ATOMS: atom_id res chain seq x y z
N MET A 1 -37.08 -72.12 -38.00
CA MET A 1 -37.55 -71.49 -36.74
C MET A 1 -36.50 -70.51 -36.27
N ARG A 2 -36.95 -69.28 -35.93
CA ARG A 2 -36.27 -68.22 -35.15
C ARG A 2 -35.02 -67.52 -35.73
N LYS A 3 -35.03 -66.22 -35.43
CA LYS A 3 -34.29 -65.08 -35.97
C LYS A 3 -32.98 -64.81 -35.20
N PHE A 4 -32.09 -64.05 -35.85
CA PHE A 4 -31.25 -62.91 -35.40
C PHE A 4 -30.01 -62.95 -36.33
N GLY A 5 -29.62 -61.96 -37.12
CA GLY A 5 -29.82 -60.52 -37.09
C GLY A 5 -28.43 -59.87 -37.07
N VAL A 6 -27.88 -59.51 -38.24
CA VAL A 6 -26.77 -58.53 -38.39
C VAL A 6 -26.96 -57.82 -39.73
N PHE A 7 -27.03 -56.50 -39.68
CA PHE A 7 -27.11 -55.58 -40.81
C PHE A 7 -25.74 -54.90 -40.95
N VAL A 8 -25.11 -54.95 -42.13
CA VAL A 8 -23.99 -54.08 -42.51
C VAL A 8 -24.22 -53.59 -43.95
N VAL A 9 -24.52 -52.29 -44.01
CA VAL A 9 -24.10 -51.25 -44.95
C VAL A 9 -23.87 -51.63 -46.43
N MET A 10 -24.71 -51.05 -47.30
CA MET A 10 -24.32 -50.75 -48.68
C MET A 10 -24.58 -49.26 -48.95
N LEU A 11 -23.49 -48.53 -49.22
CA LEU A 11 -23.49 -47.15 -49.68
C LEU A 11 -24.24 -47.04 -51.02
N LEU A 12 -25.17 -46.10 -51.13
CA LEU A 12 -25.65 -45.60 -52.41
C LEU A 12 -25.66 -44.07 -52.36
N SER A 13 -24.73 -43.53 -53.12
CA SER A 13 -24.47 -42.14 -53.43
C SER A 13 -25.65 -41.52 -54.19
N ILE A 14 -26.23 -40.46 -53.62
CA ILE A 14 -27.09 -39.52 -54.33
C ILE A 14 -26.34 -38.18 -54.37
N PHE A 15 -25.84 -37.84 -55.55
CA PHE A 15 -25.36 -36.51 -55.90
C PHE A 15 -26.58 -35.59 -56.01
N SER A 16 -26.85 -34.81 -54.97
CA SER A 16 -27.72 -33.64 -55.08
C SER A 16 -26.85 -32.46 -55.52
N ILE A 17 -27.07 -32.04 -56.77
CA ILE A 17 -26.49 -30.86 -57.39
C ILE A 17 -26.87 -29.65 -56.53
N PHE A 18 -25.96 -29.17 -55.69
CA PHE A 18 -26.02 -27.80 -55.22
C PHE A 18 -25.78 -26.93 -56.46
N SER A 19 -26.83 -26.24 -56.91
CA SER A 19 -26.68 -25.02 -57.69
C SER A 19 -25.90 -24.05 -56.82
N VAL A 20 -24.57 -24.09 -56.91
CA VAL A 20 -23.70 -23.04 -56.42
C VAL A 20 -24.06 -21.84 -57.30
N SER A 21 -24.90 -20.95 -56.77
CA SER A 21 -25.01 -19.60 -57.32
C SER A 21 -23.57 -19.10 -57.50
N PRO A 22 -23.17 -18.63 -58.68
CA PRO A 22 -21.84 -18.06 -58.83
C PRO A 22 -21.68 -17.00 -57.76
N VAL A 23 -20.69 -17.16 -56.89
CA VAL A 23 -20.17 -16.07 -56.07
C VAL A 23 -19.80 -15.00 -57.10
N SER A 24 -20.65 -13.99 -57.23
CA SER A 24 -20.35 -12.79 -58.00
C SER A 24 -19.00 -12.32 -57.49
N ALA A 25 -18.01 -12.21 -58.37
CA ALA A 25 -16.76 -11.57 -58.01
C ALA A 25 -17.12 -10.20 -57.45
N ALA A 26 -16.77 -9.93 -56.19
CA ALA A 26 -17.05 -8.64 -55.57
C ALA A 26 -16.50 -7.55 -56.50
N SER A 27 -17.37 -6.69 -57.01
CA SER A 27 -16.92 -5.62 -57.92
C SER A 27 -16.00 -4.68 -57.14
N THR A 28 -14.88 -4.27 -57.74
CA THR A 28 -14.02 -3.24 -57.15
C THR A 28 -14.32 -1.90 -57.80
N MET A 29 -14.67 -0.90 -57.00
CA MET A 29 -14.80 0.50 -57.42
C MET A 29 -13.66 1.33 -56.84
N PHE A 30 -13.11 2.24 -57.64
CA PHE A 30 -12.03 3.14 -57.22
C PHE A 30 -12.47 4.59 -57.43
N HIS A 31 -12.31 5.42 -56.40
CA HIS A 31 -12.62 6.84 -56.43
C HIS A 31 -11.46 7.66 -55.84
N THR A 32 -11.03 8.68 -56.59
CA THR A 32 -9.99 9.64 -56.16
C THR A 32 -10.62 11.02 -55.95
N GLY A 33 -10.18 11.70 -54.90
CA GLY A 33 -10.69 12.99 -54.46
C GLY A 33 -11.81 12.85 -53.43
N THR A 34 -12.31 13.99 -52.95
CA THR A 34 -13.38 14.01 -51.94
C THR A 34 -14.69 13.46 -52.52
N LEU A 35 -15.22 12.39 -51.94
CA LEU A 35 -16.57 11.91 -52.21
C LEU A 35 -17.57 12.75 -51.40
N LEU A 36 -18.31 13.62 -52.08
CA LEU A 36 -19.31 14.49 -51.47
C LEU A 36 -20.72 13.93 -51.68
N ILE A 37 -21.42 13.64 -50.58
CA ILE A 37 -22.81 13.17 -50.54
C ILE A 37 -23.66 14.30 -49.95
N ASP A 38 -24.28 15.06 -50.84
CA ASP A 38 -25.00 16.29 -50.51
C ASP A 38 -26.50 16.11 -50.76
N GLY A 39 -27.30 16.08 -49.70
CA GLY A 39 -28.77 15.98 -49.75
C GLY A 39 -29.34 14.73 -50.44
N THR A 40 -28.50 13.74 -50.75
CA THR A 40 -28.84 12.54 -51.53
C THR A 40 -28.40 11.27 -50.81
N GLU A 41 -28.96 10.12 -51.21
CA GLU A 41 -28.52 8.80 -50.75
C GLU A 41 -27.45 8.24 -51.71
N TYR A 42 -26.34 7.76 -51.15
CA TYR A 42 -25.28 7.04 -51.85
C TYR A 42 -25.08 5.66 -51.21
N LYS A 43 -24.83 4.65 -52.03
CA LYS A 43 -24.75 3.25 -51.60
C LYS A 43 -23.45 2.60 -52.05
N ILE A 44 -22.78 1.93 -51.12
CA ILE A 44 -21.66 1.04 -51.35
C ILE A 44 -22.12 -0.34 -50.88
N GLU A 45 -22.60 -1.17 -51.82
CA GLU A 45 -23.20 -2.47 -51.51
C GLU A 45 -22.51 -3.60 -52.30
N ASP A 46 -22.26 -4.73 -51.64
CA ASP A 46 -21.76 -5.97 -52.25
C ASP A 46 -20.45 -5.79 -53.05
N MET A 47 -19.56 -4.92 -52.58
CA MET A 47 -18.37 -4.50 -53.32
C MET A 47 -17.16 -4.15 -52.46
N THR A 48 -16.00 -4.05 -53.10
CA THR A 48 -14.82 -3.38 -52.53
C THR A 48 -14.75 -1.96 -53.10
N PHE A 49 -14.80 -0.96 -52.24
CA PHE A 49 -14.71 0.44 -52.59
C PHE A 49 -13.40 1.02 -52.06
N LEU A 50 -12.53 1.44 -52.98
CA LEU A 50 -11.25 2.04 -52.70
C LEU A 50 -11.38 3.56 -52.82
N GLN A 51 -11.12 4.27 -51.73
CA GLN A 51 -11.33 5.72 -51.63
C GLN A 51 -10.01 6.42 -51.29
N GLU A 52 -9.47 7.17 -52.25
CA GLU A 52 -8.31 8.06 -52.06
C GLU A 52 -8.82 9.50 -51.87
N GLY A 53 -9.10 9.89 -50.63
CA GLY A 53 -9.65 11.20 -50.29
C GLY A 53 -10.71 11.12 -49.18
N ASN A 54 -11.23 12.27 -48.76
CA ASN A 54 -12.29 12.33 -47.74
C ASN A 54 -13.65 11.83 -48.25
N ILE A 55 -14.48 11.34 -47.35
CA ILE A 55 -15.92 11.16 -47.58
C ILE A 55 -16.66 12.18 -46.73
N ILE A 56 -17.52 12.99 -47.34
CA ILE A 56 -18.30 14.03 -46.65
C ILE A 56 -19.79 13.81 -46.90
N ILE A 57 -20.57 13.68 -45.84
CA ILE A 57 -22.02 13.54 -45.88
C ILE A 57 -22.63 14.78 -45.22
N GLN A 58 -23.43 15.55 -45.97
CA GLN A 58 -23.97 16.83 -45.51
C GLN A 58 -25.38 17.12 -46.03
N ASN A 59 -26.02 18.16 -45.50
CA ASN A 59 -27.33 18.65 -45.92
C ASN A 59 -28.42 17.57 -45.96
N SER A 60 -28.47 16.67 -44.96
CA SER A 60 -29.38 15.51 -44.92
C SER A 60 -29.06 14.39 -45.92
N GLY A 61 -27.87 14.39 -46.51
CA GLY A 61 -27.37 13.26 -47.28
C GLY A 61 -27.25 11.98 -46.43
N LYS A 62 -27.22 10.83 -47.10
CA LYS A 62 -27.15 9.51 -46.48
C LYS A 62 -26.14 8.61 -47.20
N LEU A 63 -25.22 8.01 -46.46
CA LEU A 63 -24.34 6.96 -46.96
C LEU A 63 -24.74 5.63 -46.37
N VAL A 64 -24.95 4.61 -47.21
CA VAL A 64 -25.17 3.22 -46.80
C VAL A 64 -23.99 2.37 -47.29
N ILE A 65 -23.33 1.68 -46.37
CA ILE A 65 -22.28 0.70 -46.65
C ILE A 65 -22.79 -0.66 -46.16
N ARG A 66 -23.03 -1.61 -47.06
CA ARG A 66 -23.64 -2.90 -46.72
C ARG A 66 -22.91 -4.05 -47.41
N ASN A 67 -22.56 -5.09 -46.65
CA ASN A 67 -21.86 -6.27 -47.16
C ASN A 67 -20.67 -5.88 -48.07
N ALA A 68 -19.92 -4.86 -47.65
CA ALA A 68 -18.91 -4.23 -48.48
C ALA A 68 -17.60 -4.02 -47.72
N THR A 69 -16.51 -3.82 -48.46
CA THR A 69 -15.23 -3.35 -47.93
C THR A 69 -14.96 -1.93 -48.41
N LEU A 70 -14.94 -0.96 -47.50
CA LEU A 70 -14.45 0.39 -47.76
C LEU A 70 -13.02 0.51 -47.27
N GLU A 71 -12.08 0.74 -48.17
CA GLU A 71 -10.68 1.00 -47.85
C GLU A 71 -10.32 2.46 -48.14
N LEU A 72 -9.94 3.21 -47.10
CA LEU A 72 -9.36 4.54 -47.26
C LEU A 72 -7.88 4.39 -47.62
N LEU A 73 -7.52 4.84 -48.81
CA LEU A 73 -6.14 4.86 -49.29
C LEU A 73 -5.48 6.17 -48.85
N GLN A 74 -4.54 6.08 -47.91
CA GLN A 74 -3.82 7.24 -47.37
C GLN A 74 -2.34 6.92 -47.13
N ASP A 75 -1.49 7.94 -47.20
CA ASP A 75 -0.03 7.81 -47.03
C ASP A 75 0.48 8.14 -45.62
N TYR A 76 -0.40 8.65 -44.73
CA TYR A 76 -0.05 8.98 -43.34
C TYR A 76 -1.30 8.98 -42.43
N HIS A 77 -1.07 8.97 -41.11
CA HIS A 77 -2.15 8.97 -40.10
C HIS A 77 -3.05 10.22 -40.20
N ASN A 78 -4.37 10.00 -40.26
CA ASN A 78 -5.40 11.04 -40.33
C ASN A 78 -5.29 11.95 -41.56
N ASN A 79 -4.80 11.44 -42.69
CA ASN A 79 -4.81 12.18 -43.95
C ASN A 79 -6.25 12.35 -44.46
N TYR A 80 -7.03 11.27 -44.40
CA TYR A 80 -8.43 11.25 -44.81
C TYR A 80 -9.34 10.68 -43.72
N GLY A 81 -10.63 10.96 -43.84
CA GLY A 81 -11.65 10.41 -42.96
C GLY A 81 -13.05 10.52 -43.54
N ILE A 82 -14.02 10.11 -42.73
CA ILE A 82 -15.44 10.23 -43.03
C ILE A 82 -16.01 11.32 -42.13
N VAL A 83 -16.72 12.29 -42.71
CA VAL A 83 -17.30 13.42 -41.97
C VAL A 83 -18.79 13.48 -42.22
N VAL A 84 -19.59 13.37 -41.16
CA VAL A 84 -21.06 13.40 -41.19
C VAL A 84 -21.54 14.68 -40.50
N LYS A 85 -22.29 15.52 -41.20
CA LYS A 85 -22.71 16.85 -40.73
C LYS A 85 -24.23 17.01 -40.73
N ASP A 86 -24.69 18.15 -40.23
CA ASP A 86 -26.08 18.59 -40.28
C ASP A 86 -27.06 17.56 -39.71
N THR A 87 -28.01 17.07 -40.51
CA THR A 87 -28.97 16.01 -40.20
C THR A 87 -28.69 14.74 -41.01
N SER A 88 -27.46 14.61 -41.54
CA SER A 88 -27.04 13.49 -42.38
C SER A 88 -26.85 12.19 -41.61
N GLU A 89 -26.86 11.07 -42.35
CA GLU A 89 -26.82 9.72 -41.81
C GLU A 89 -25.71 8.88 -42.46
N LEU A 90 -24.97 8.14 -41.63
CA LEU A 90 -24.09 7.06 -42.06
C LEU A 90 -24.64 5.73 -41.52
N VAL A 91 -24.88 4.77 -42.41
CA VAL A 91 -25.32 3.41 -42.08
C VAL A 91 -24.26 2.42 -42.55
N VAL A 92 -23.79 1.57 -41.65
CA VAL A 92 -22.82 0.51 -41.92
C VAL A 92 -23.39 -0.82 -41.43
N GLU A 93 -23.53 -1.78 -42.33
CA GLU A 93 -24.13 -3.10 -42.07
C GLU A 93 -23.22 -4.21 -42.59
N ASP A 94 -22.77 -5.09 -41.71
CA ASP A 94 -21.97 -6.29 -42.00
C ASP A 94 -20.81 -5.99 -42.98
N SER A 95 -20.04 -4.96 -42.66
CA SER A 95 -19.06 -4.37 -43.58
C SER A 95 -17.70 -4.13 -42.92
N VAL A 96 -16.67 -4.08 -43.77
CA VAL A 96 -15.30 -3.75 -43.38
C VAL A 96 -15.03 -2.29 -43.71
N ILE A 97 -14.61 -1.48 -42.74
CA ILE A 97 -14.01 -0.16 -42.99
C ILE A 97 -12.58 -0.18 -42.48
N THR A 98 -11.63 0.10 -43.35
CA THR A 98 -10.21 -0.19 -43.09
C THR A 98 -9.28 0.82 -43.76
N SER A 99 -8.03 0.87 -43.30
CA SER A 99 -6.95 1.65 -43.90
C SER A 99 -5.59 1.18 -43.37
N ASP A 100 -4.50 1.46 -44.09
CA ASP A 100 -3.13 1.18 -43.61
C ASP A 100 -2.70 2.10 -42.45
N TYR A 101 -3.29 3.29 -42.36
CA TYR A 101 -3.04 4.27 -41.30
C TYR A 101 -4.29 4.56 -40.46
N GLN A 102 -4.11 5.20 -39.31
CA GLN A 102 -5.21 5.64 -38.44
C GLN A 102 -6.11 6.65 -39.16
N PHE A 103 -7.42 6.61 -38.93
CA PHE A 103 -8.38 7.57 -39.49
C PHE A 103 -9.61 7.73 -38.59
N HIS A 104 -10.41 8.76 -38.88
CA HIS A 104 -11.57 9.13 -38.09
C HIS A 104 -12.88 9.09 -38.91
N ILE A 105 -13.96 8.71 -38.23
CA ILE A 105 -15.35 8.92 -38.63
C ILE A 105 -15.95 9.95 -37.68
N ASN A 106 -16.07 11.19 -38.14
CA ASN A 106 -16.47 12.34 -37.33
C ASN A 106 -17.94 12.69 -37.54
N PHE A 107 -18.70 12.78 -36.44
CA PHE A 107 -20.11 13.17 -36.43
C PHE A 107 -20.27 14.57 -35.83
N HIS A 108 -20.89 15.46 -36.59
CA HIS A 108 -21.15 16.85 -36.22
C HIS A 108 -22.65 17.18 -36.25
N SER A 109 -23.04 18.30 -35.63
CA SER A 109 -24.41 18.82 -35.63
C SER A 109 -25.41 17.77 -35.10
N ASN A 110 -26.52 17.51 -35.79
CA ASN A 110 -27.55 16.54 -35.41
C ASN A 110 -27.46 15.26 -36.26
N SER A 111 -26.24 14.90 -36.69
CA SER A 111 -25.99 13.76 -37.56
C SER A 111 -26.23 12.43 -36.85
N LYS A 112 -26.38 11.36 -37.65
CA LYS A 112 -26.71 10.02 -37.16
C LYS A 112 -25.75 8.98 -37.71
N GLY A 113 -25.32 8.05 -36.86
CA GLY A 113 -24.51 6.90 -37.25
C GLY A 113 -25.15 5.60 -36.76
N VAL A 114 -25.30 4.63 -37.65
CA VAL A 114 -25.78 3.28 -37.33
C VAL A 114 -24.74 2.28 -37.83
N PHE A 115 -24.19 1.49 -36.91
CA PHE A 115 -23.16 0.50 -37.19
C PHE A 115 -23.61 -0.85 -36.65
N THR A 116 -23.78 -1.83 -37.54
CA THR A 116 -24.12 -3.21 -37.19
C THR A 116 -23.16 -4.12 -37.91
N GLY A 117 -22.38 -4.94 -37.20
CA GLY A 117 -21.42 -5.82 -37.87
C GLY A 117 -20.24 -5.09 -38.51
N LEU A 118 -19.86 -3.90 -38.03
CA LEU A 118 -18.64 -3.22 -38.50
C LEU A 118 -17.42 -4.02 -38.08
N SER A 119 -16.46 -4.19 -38.99
CA SER A 119 -15.16 -4.77 -38.69
C SER A 119 -14.05 -4.06 -39.47
N SER A 120 -12.80 -4.45 -39.20
CA SER A 120 -11.62 -3.90 -39.87
C SER A 120 -10.58 -4.99 -40.08
N THR A 121 -9.83 -4.90 -41.18
CA THR A 121 -8.78 -5.87 -41.53
C THR A 121 -7.36 -5.36 -41.29
N LYS A 122 -7.20 -4.03 -41.24
CA LYS A 122 -5.94 -3.32 -41.00
C LYS A 122 -6.12 -2.40 -39.78
N ARG A 123 -6.02 -1.08 -39.94
CA ARG A 123 -6.39 -0.12 -38.90
C ARG A 123 -7.91 0.05 -38.88
N ALA A 124 -8.45 -0.02 -37.67
CA ALA A 124 -9.86 0.21 -37.41
C ALA A 124 -10.15 1.72 -37.25
N PRO A 125 -11.39 2.17 -37.54
CA PRO A 125 -11.74 3.58 -37.40
C PRO A 125 -11.78 4.03 -35.94
N ILE A 126 -11.38 5.27 -35.69
CA ILE A 126 -11.84 6.02 -34.52
C ILE A 126 -13.17 6.68 -34.87
N ILE A 127 -14.21 6.42 -34.09
CA ILE A 127 -15.54 7.01 -34.25
C ILE A 127 -15.67 8.16 -33.25
N SER A 128 -15.85 9.39 -33.74
CA SER A 128 -15.86 10.60 -32.91
C SER A 128 -17.20 11.33 -32.98
N LEU A 129 -17.76 11.65 -31.80
CA LEU A 129 -18.81 12.66 -31.68
C LEU A 129 -18.13 14.01 -31.50
N SER A 130 -18.12 14.83 -32.53
CA SER A 130 -17.29 16.03 -32.60
C SER A 130 -18.00 17.29 -32.13
N THR A 131 -19.16 17.67 -32.68
CA THR A 131 -19.88 18.89 -32.28
C THR A 131 -21.39 18.69 -32.35
N GLY A 132 -22.18 19.47 -31.60
CA GLY A 132 -23.64 19.41 -31.64
C GLY A 132 -24.24 18.24 -30.85
N SER A 133 -25.33 17.67 -31.35
CA SER A 133 -26.10 16.59 -30.72
C SER A 133 -26.18 15.33 -31.61
N PRO A 134 -25.05 14.74 -32.05
CA PRO A 134 -25.07 13.56 -32.91
C PRO A 134 -25.55 12.32 -32.14
N VAL A 135 -26.14 11.36 -32.85
CA VAL A 135 -26.70 10.12 -32.28
C VAL A 135 -26.07 8.90 -32.93
N LEU A 136 -25.42 8.05 -32.15
CA LEU A 136 -24.79 6.81 -32.58
C LEU A 136 -25.47 5.57 -31.99
N GLN A 137 -25.70 4.59 -32.85
CA GLN A 137 -26.10 3.23 -32.48
C GLN A 137 -25.09 2.25 -33.05
N ILE A 138 -24.37 1.54 -32.17
CA ILE A 138 -23.32 0.60 -32.55
C ILE A 138 -23.64 -0.75 -31.93
N SER A 139 -23.65 -1.81 -32.75
CA SER A 139 -23.91 -3.16 -32.29
C SER A 139 -23.07 -4.20 -33.02
N ASN A 140 -22.66 -5.26 -32.32
CA ASN A 140 -21.91 -6.39 -32.89
C ASN A 140 -20.73 -5.95 -33.75
N SER A 141 -20.00 -4.91 -33.31
CA SER A 141 -19.01 -4.22 -34.13
C SER A 141 -17.64 -4.23 -33.46
N SER A 142 -16.58 -4.14 -34.26
CA SER A 142 -15.20 -3.88 -33.81
C SER A 142 -14.70 -2.60 -34.47
N PHE A 143 -14.15 -1.71 -33.66
CA PHE A 143 -13.56 -0.44 -34.10
C PHE A 143 -12.47 -0.01 -33.11
N ASP A 144 -11.61 0.94 -33.49
CA ASP A 144 -10.42 1.26 -32.68
C ASP A 144 -10.82 2.03 -31.42
N ALA A 145 -11.56 3.12 -31.58
CA ALA A 145 -12.05 3.87 -30.44
C ALA A 145 -13.35 4.63 -30.62
N LEU A 146 -14.03 4.90 -29.50
CA LEU A 146 -15.09 5.88 -29.40
C LEU A 146 -14.55 7.15 -28.72
N GLU A 147 -14.64 8.28 -29.41
CA GLU A 147 -14.19 9.58 -28.93
C GLU A 147 -15.34 10.59 -28.85
N THR A 148 -15.18 11.57 -27.97
CA THR A 148 -16.08 12.71 -27.81
C THR A 148 -15.25 13.95 -27.54
N THR A 149 -15.70 15.12 -28.01
CA THR A 149 -14.98 16.38 -27.80
C THR A 149 -15.71 17.33 -26.84
N PRO A 150 -15.03 18.32 -26.25
CA PRO A 150 -15.64 19.31 -25.34
C PRO A 150 -16.81 20.13 -25.90
N TYR A 151 -17.05 20.11 -27.23
CA TYR A 151 -17.98 20.99 -27.91
C TYR A 151 -19.35 20.36 -28.22
N LEU A 152 -19.69 19.24 -27.56
CA LEU A 152 -20.99 18.58 -27.74
C LEU A 152 -22.09 19.27 -26.92
N SER A 153 -23.29 19.33 -27.49
CA SER A 153 -24.50 19.86 -26.88
C SER A 153 -25.56 18.75 -26.75
N GLY A 154 -25.18 17.61 -26.16
CA GLY A 154 -26.09 16.49 -25.93
C GLY A 154 -25.99 15.34 -26.95
N GLY A 155 -24.78 15.04 -27.41
CA GLY A 155 -24.53 13.81 -28.19
C GLY A 155 -24.89 12.55 -27.41
N GLN A 156 -25.31 11.51 -28.14
CA GLN A 156 -25.72 10.23 -27.57
C GLN A 156 -25.01 9.08 -28.30
N ALA A 157 -24.46 8.14 -27.55
CA ALA A 157 -23.94 6.89 -28.10
C ALA A 157 -24.49 5.70 -27.33
N THR A 158 -25.00 4.72 -28.06
CA THR A 158 -25.38 3.40 -27.53
C THR A 158 -24.52 2.34 -28.17
N VAL A 159 -23.75 1.60 -27.37
CA VAL A 159 -22.87 0.53 -27.85
C VAL A 159 -23.26 -0.80 -27.21
N LYS A 160 -23.43 -1.84 -28.04
CA LYS A 160 -23.86 -3.19 -27.63
C LYS A 160 -22.98 -4.27 -28.22
N ASN A 161 -22.55 -5.25 -27.42
CA ASN A 161 -21.83 -6.45 -27.90
C ASN A 161 -20.68 -6.10 -28.87
N SER A 162 -19.87 -5.08 -28.54
CA SER A 162 -18.87 -4.54 -29.46
C SER A 162 -17.51 -4.47 -28.77
N GLU A 163 -16.44 -4.48 -29.55
CA GLU A 163 -15.04 -4.40 -29.09
C GLU A 163 -14.42 -3.08 -29.57
N PHE A 164 -13.99 -2.24 -28.62
CA PHE A 164 -13.38 -0.94 -28.92
C PHE A 164 -12.64 -0.38 -27.70
N SER A 165 -11.70 0.53 -27.93
CA SER A 165 -11.12 1.37 -26.87
C SER A 165 -11.99 2.60 -26.62
N LEU A 166 -12.30 2.95 -25.38
CA LEU A 166 -12.95 4.24 -25.10
C LEU A 166 -11.87 5.27 -24.72
N TYR A 167 -11.56 6.19 -25.66
CA TYR A 167 -10.70 7.36 -25.41
C TYR A 167 -11.57 8.60 -25.31
N SER A 168 -12.28 8.74 -24.21
CA SER A 168 -13.22 9.84 -24.08
C SER A 168 -12.66 11.01 -23.29
N TRP A 169 -12.93 12.22 -23.77
CA TRP A 169 -13.19 13.40 -22.95
C TRP A 169 -14.70 13.61 -23.04
N LEU A 170 -15.49 12.87 -22.23
CA LEU A 170 -16.94 12.78 -22.45
C LEU A 170 -17.58 14.15 -22.51
N VAL A 171 -18.35 14.42 -23.58
CA VAL A 171 -19.41 15.42 -23.57
C VAL A 171 -20.77 14.90 -24.03
N GLY A 172 -21.62 14.42 -23.13
CA GLY A 172 -23.00 13.98 -23.43
C GLY A 172 -23.45 12.78 -22.61
N GLN A 173 -24.52 12.11 -23.04
CA GLN A 173 -24.99 10.88 -22.42
C GLN A 173 -24.44 9.67 -23.20
N ILE A 174 -23.73 8.76 -22.53
CA ILE A 174 -23.28 7.50 -23.13
C ILE A 174 -23.85 6.32 -22.36
N ASN A 175 -24.50 5.42 -23.09
CA ASN A 175 -24.97 4.14 -22.57
C ASN A 175 -24.13 3.02 -23.20
N VAL A 176 -23.37 2.30 -22.37
CA VAL A 176 -22.53 1.17 -22.78
C VAL A 176 -23.10 -0.10 -22.14
N THR A 177 -23.41 -1.11 -22.93
CA THR A 177 -24.06 -2.33 -22.41
C THR A 177 -23.48 -3.58 -23.07
N ASN A 178 -23.35 -4.66 -22.30
CA ASN A 178 -22.94 -5.98 -22.78
C ASN A 178 -21.55 -6.00 -23.46
N LEU A 179 -20.50 -5.53 -22.79
CA LEU A 179 -19.12 -5.65 -23.25
C LEU A 179 -18.45 -6.93 -22.73
N HIS A 180 -17.59 -7.54 -23.55
CA HIS A 180 -16.91 -8.81 -23.24
C HIS A 180 -15.51 -8.62 -22.62
N GLU A 181 -15.00 -9.67 -21.96
CA GLU A 181 -13.67 -9.72 -21.33
C GLU A 181 -12.55 -9.51 -22.38
N GLY A 182 -11.54 -8.70 -22.04
CA GLY A 182 -10.43 -8.35 -22.94
C GLY A 182 -10.58 -7.00 -23.67
N VAL A 183 -11.72 -6.31 -23.50
CA VAL A 183 -11.90 -4.94 -23.98
C VAL A 183 -11.04 -3.99 -23.13
N ASN A 184 -9.92 -3.51 -23.70
CA ASN A 184 -9.13 -2.41 -23.16
C ASN A 184 -9.85 -1.09 -23.46
N ILE A 185 -10.76 -0.68 -22.58
CA ILE A 185 -11.08 0.74 -22.50
C ILE A 185 -9.83 1.43 -21.95
N GLY A 186 -9.19 2.28 -22.77
CA GLY A 186 -8.09 3.11 -22.32
C GLY A 186 -8.51 4.13 -21.25
N ASN A 187 -7.86 5.29 -21.22
CA ASN A 187 -8.24 6.36 -20.31
C ASN A 187 -9.64 6.89 -20.67
N ALA A 188 -10.66 6.49 -19.90
CA ALA A 188 -12.00 7.05 -20.00
C ALA A 188 -12.06 8.31 -19.13
N SER A 189 -11.78 9.48 -19.72
CA SER A 189 -11.98 10.76 -19.01
C SER A 189 -13.42 11.24 -19.20
N VAL A 190 -14.16 11.35 -18.12
CA VAL A 190 -15.53 11.88 -18.04
C VAL A 190 -15.48 13.29 -17.43
N ILE A 191 -15.42 14.32 -18.28
CA ILE A 191 -15.13 15.71 -17.85
C ILE A 191 -16.30 16.64 -18.21
N SER A 192 -17.08 17.14 -17.22
CA SER A 192 -18.18 18.11 -17.49
C SER A 192 -18.93 18.72 -16.33
N ASP A 193 -19.73 19.72 -16.71
CA ASP A 193 -20.84 20.32 -16.01
C ASP A 193 -22.09 19.44 -15.78
N LYS A 194 -22.46 18.37 -16.57
CA LYS A 194 -23.55 17.38 -16.28
C LYS A 194 -23.52 16.13 -17.20
N TYR A 195 -23.25 14.90 -16.69
CA TYR A 195 -23.36 13.65 -17.48
C TYR A 195 -24.02 12.48 -16.79
N VAL A 196 -24.44 11.51 -17.61
CA VAL A 196 -24.85 10.18 -17.18
C VAL A 196 -24.11 9.12 -18.01
N VAL A 197 -23.29 8.31 -17.36
CA VAL A 197 -22.65 7.11 -17.90
C VAL A 197 -23.35 5.90 -17.31
N ARG A 198 -23.82 4.98 -18.17
CA ARG A 198 -24.41 3.71 -17.74
C ARG A 198 -23.62 2.57 -18.33
N ILE A 199 -23.06 1.73 -17.47
CA ILE A 199 -22.38 0.47 -17.81
C ILE A 199 -23.24 -0.65 -17.24
N GLN A 200 -23.64 -1.61 -18.07
CA GLN A 200 -24.34 -2.80 -17.59
C GLN A 200 -23.83 -4.09 -18.23
N ASP A 201 -23.90 -5.18 -17.47
CA ASP A 201 -23.65 -6.55 -17.93
C ASP A 201 -22.31 -6.68 -18.69
N SER A 202 -21.27 -6.01 -18.17
CA SER A 202 -20.00 -5.80 -18.88
C SER A 202 -18.79 -6.26 -18.05
N THR A 203 -17.75 -6.77 -18.71
CA THR A 203 -16.45 -7.07 -18.07
C THR A 203 -15.38 -6.20 -18.69
N LEU A 204 -14.83 -5.28 -17.91
CA LEU A 204 -13.92 -4.24 -18.37
C LEU A 204 -12.65 -4.27 -17.53
N ASP A 205 -11.59 -4.87 -18.07
CA ASP A 205 -10.28 -4.88 -17.42
C ASP A 205 -9.46 -3.69 -17.94
N GLY A 206 -8.79 -2.94 -17.05
CA GLY A 206 -7.95 -1.81 -17.44
C GLY A 206 -8.62 -0.44 -17.62
N ILE A 207 -9.87 -0.24 -17.19
CA ILE A 207 -10.49 1.09 -17.18
C ILE A 207 -9.73 2.04 -16.24
N TRP A 208 -9.39 3.24 -16.72
CA TRP A 208 -9.17 4.41 -15.87
C TRP A 208 -10.27 5.41 -16.12
N MET A 209 -11.30 5.37 -15.27
CA MET A 209 -12.42 6.29 -15.35
C MET A 209 -12.11 7.52 -14.50
N TRP A 210 -11.97 8.70 -15.12
CA TRP A 210 -11.85 9.99 -14.43
C TRP A 210 -13.19 10.70 -14.47
N THR A 211 -13.87 10.84 -13.35
CA THR A 211 -15.14 11.57 -13.27
C THR A 211 -14.90 13.01 -12.79
N GLN A 212 -15.76 13.99 -13.13
CA GLN A 212 -15.70 15.35 -12.58
C GLN A 212 -17.10 15.99 -12.41
N LYS A 213 -17.24 16.90 -11.44
CA LYS A 213 -18.43 17.71 -11.11
C LYS A 213 -19.74 16.89 -11.08
N ASP A 214 -20.78 17.31 -11.79
CA ASP A 214 -22.12 16.69 -11.80
C ASP A 214 -22.20 15.39 -12.65
N ALA A 215 -21.10 14.65 -12.80
CA ALA A 215 -21.12 13.37 -13.47
C ALA A 215 -21.86 12.31 -12.62
N GLU A 216 -22.79 11.61 -13.25
CA GLU A 216 -23.46 10.43 -12.70
C GLU A 216 -22.99 9.19 -13.44
N VAL A 217 -22.43 8.22 -12.71
CA VAL A 217 -22.00 6.94 -13.25
C VAL A 217 -22.79 5.83 -12.57
N THR A 218 -23.46 5.00 -13.36
CA THR A 218 -24.10 3.77 -12.90
C THR A 218 -23.43 2.57 -13.53
N ILE A 219 -22.90 1.67 -12.71
CA ILE A 219 -22.31 0.40 -13.12
C ILE A 219 -23.15 -0.72 -12.51
N LYS A 220 -23.71 -1.58 -13.37
CA LYS A 220 -24.63 -2.65 -12.98
C LYS A 220 -24.18 -4.00 -13.50
N ASN A 221 -24.25 -5.04 -12.69
CA ASN A 221 -23.95 -6.42 -13.09
C ASN A 221 -22.61 -6.56 -13.83
N SER A 222 -21.58 -5.83 -13.42
CA SER A 222 -20.34 -5.68 -14.20
C SER A 222 -19.08 -5.93 -13.36
N TYR A 223 -17.99 -6.27 -14.05
CA TYR A 223 -16.64 -6.25 -13.48
C TYR A 223 -15.85 -5.08 -14.08
N ILE A 224 -15.21 -4.28 -13.21
CA ILE A 224 -14.40 -3.12 -13.60
C ILE A 224 -13.00 -3.24 -13.00
N GLY A 225 -11.97 -3.02 -13.79
CA GLY A 225 -10.57 -3.00 -13.36
C GLY A 225 -10.29 -1.90 -12.33
N SER A 226 -10.19 -0.65 -12.77
CA SER A 226 -9.89 0.48 -11.88
C SER A 226 -10.87 1.64 -12.06
N ILE A 227 -11.12 2.39 -10.99
CA ILE A 227 -11.93 3.62 -11.02
C ILE A 227 -11.20 4.69 -10.21
N GLU A 228 -10.85 5.82 -10.84
CA GLU A 228 -10.24 6.96 -10.16
C GLU A 228 -11.23 8.13 -10.07
N ILE A 229 -11.67 8.41 -8.85
CA ILE A 229 -12.70 9.41 -8.58
C ILE A 229 -12.02 10.78 -8.43
N ARG A 230 -12.32 11.72 -9.34
CA ARG A 230 -11.89 13.12 -9.26
C ARG A 230 -13.08 14.06 -9.11
N ASP A 231 -12.84 15.25 -8.56
CA ASP A 231 -13.77 16.39 -8.57
C ASP A 231 -15.26 16.08 -8.32
N PHE A 232 -15.54 15.15 -7.40
CA PHE A 232 -16.84 15.00 -6.75
C PHE A 232 -18.04 14.51 -7.62
N PRO A 233 -18.04 13.27 -8.16
CA PRO A 233 -19.17 12.71 -8.91
C PRO A 233 -20.19 11.96 -8.03
N LYS A 234 -21.28 11.52 -8.67
CA LYS A 234 -22.19 10.48 -8.17
C LYS A 234 -21.89 9.15 -8.85
N ILE A 235 -21.51 8.13 -8.09
CA ILE A 235 -21.23 6.78 -8.59
C ILE A 235 -22.14 5.78 -7.89
N TYR A 236 -22.80 4.94 -8.67
CA TYR A 236 -23.66 3.85 -8.24
C TYR A 236 -23.08 2.53 -8.74
N LEU A 237 -22.65 1.67 -7.82
CA LEU A 237 -22.18 0.31 -8.08
C LEU A 237 -23.26 -0.68 -7.64
N ILE A 238 -23.84 -1.43 -8.58
CA ILE A 238 -24.98 -2.33 -8.34
C ILE A 238 -24.63 -3.73 -8.84
N ASN A 239 -24.67 -4.76 -7.98
CA ASN A 239 -24.33 -6.15 -8.32
C ASN A 239 -22.98 -6.28 -9.08
N SER A 240 -21.99 -5.45 -8.73
CA SER A 240 -20.78 -5.29 -9.52
C SER A 240 -19.51 -5.53 -8.71
N THR A 241 -18.41 -5.86 -9.37
CA THR A 241 -17.08 -5.97 -8.75
C THR A 241 -16.15 -4.92 -9.35
N VAL A 242 -15.46 -4.17 -8.49
CA VAL A 242 -14.40 -3.25 -8.86
C VAL A 242 -13.10 -3.77 -8.28
N LYS A 243 -12.06 -3.92 -9.11
CA LYS A 243 -10.76 -4.37 -8.62
C LYS A 243 -10.09 -3.28 -7.79
N SER A 244 -9.87 -2.08 -8.32
CA SER A 244 -9.32 -0.94 -7.54
C SER A 244 -10.22 0.29 -7.63
N LEU A 245 -10.45 0.93 -6.49
CA LEU A 245 -11.19 2.19 -6.40
C LEU A 245 -10.33 3.24 -5.68
N THR A 246 -10.08 4.37 -6.36
CA THR A 246 -9.12 5.39 -5.94
C THR A 246 -9.78 6.76 -5.76
N PRO A 247 -10.06 7.20 -4.52
CA PRO A 247 -10.42 8.58 -4.23
C PRO A 247 -9.26 9.56 -4.48
N GLN A 248 -9.49 10.63 -5.23
CA GLN A 248 -8.62 11.81 -5.28
C GLN A 248 -9.12 12.93 -4.35
N LEU A 249 -8.41 13.17 -3.24
CA LEU A 249 -8.81 14.06 -2.15
C LEU A 249 -8.09 15.41 -2.24
N LYS A 250 -8.75 16.43 -2.79
CA LYS A 250 -8.19 17.78 -3.02
C LYS A 250 -9.06 18.86 -2.38
N ASP A 251 -8.43 19.87 -1.76
CA ASP A 251 -9.14 21.01 -1.18
C ASP A 251 -10.28 20.57 -0.22
N ILE A 252 -10.04 19.53 0.59
CA ILE A 252 -11.06 18.82 1.39
C ILE A 252 -10.60 18.54 2.83
N ASP A 253 -11.50 18.63 3.81
CA ASP A 253 -11.34 18.10 5.19
C ASP A 253 -12.27 16.89 5.35
N ILE A 254 -11.71 15.71 5.59
CA ILE A 254 -12.44 14.44 5.50
C ILE A 254 -11.90 13.38 6.45
N ASP A 255 -12.80 12.51 6.91
CA ASP A 255 -12.53 11.34 7.74
C ASP A 255 -13.11 10.09 7.07
N LEU A 256 -12.30 9.04 6.88
CA LEU A 256 -12.63 7.86 6.06
C LEU A 256 -12.19 6.54 6.69
N SER A 257 -13.04 5.52 6.51
CA SER A 257 -12.69 4.11 6.72
C SER A 257 -12.94 3.30 5.45
N LEU A 258 -11.87 2.76 4.88
CA LEU A 258 -11.88 2.09 3.58
C LEU A 258 -11.37 0.65 3.73
N LYS A 259 -12.27 -0.32 3.56
CA LYS A 259 -11.98 -1.75 3.71
C LYS A 259 -12.39 -2.50 2.44
N PRO A 260 -11.50 -3.27 1.81
CA PRO A 260 -11.90 -4.19 0.76
C PRO A 260 -12.95 -5.18 1.25
N GLY A 261 -13.84 -5.59 0.37
CA GLY A 261 -14.88 -6.56 0.72
C GLY A 261 -16.15 -6.41 -0.09
N PHE A 262 -17.17 -7.14 0.37
CA PHE A 262 -18.51 -7.12 -0.19
C PHE A 262 -19.40 -6.16 0.59
N TYR A 263 -20.09 -5.29 -0.12
CA TYR A 263 -20.99 -4.27 0.38
C TYR A 263 -22.42 -4.61 -0.06
N VAL A 264 -23.25 -5.03 0.89
CA VAL A 264 -24.68 -5.31 0.65
C VAL A 264 -25.42 -4.02 0.31
N SER A 265 -25.27 -3.01 1.15
CA SER A 265 -25.76 -1.66 0.94
C SER A 265 -24.87 -0.71 1.73
N HIS A 266 -24.25 0.24 1.06
CA HIS A 266 -23.38 1.21 1.70
C HIS A 266 -23.37 2.50 0.89
N VAL A 267 -23.44 3.63 1.58
CA VAL A 267 -23.37 4.96 0.95
C VAL A 267 -22.26 5.73 1.65
N MET A 268 -21.28 6.17 0.88
CA MET A 268 -20.30 7.16 1.31
C MET A 268 -20.71 8.51 0.74
N ASN A 269 -21.10 9.42 1.62
CA ASN A 269 -21.40 10.80 1.29
C ASN A 269 -20.31 11.69 1.91
N LEU A 270 -19.43 12.22 1.08
CA LEU A 270 -18.14 12.75 1.52
C LEU A 270 -17.96 14.20 1.07
N THR A 271 -18.76 15.13 1.59
CA THR A 271 -18.46 16.58 1.74
C THR A 271 -19.60 17.31 2.46
N GLN A 272 -19.33 18.52 2.99
CA GLN A 272 -20.34 19.44 3.58
C GLN A 272 -21.42 19.94 2.59
N GLU A 273 -21.33 19.59 1.30
CA GLU A 273 -22.29 20.02 0.26
C GLU A 273 -22.78 18.86 -0.64
N GLY A 274 -22.56 17.59 -0.25
CA GLY A 274 -23.12 16.44 -0.96
C GLY A 274 -22.50 16.13 -2.33
N MET A 275 -21.24 16.55 -2.53
CA MET A 275 -20.60 16.45 -3.83
C MET A 275 -19.95 15.07 -4.08
N TRP A 276 -19.45 14.33 -3.09
CA TRP A 276 -19.07 12.91 -3.31
C TRP A 276 -20.21 12.01 -2.90
N PHE A 277 -20.76 11.28 -3.87
CA PHE A 277 -21.75 10.26 -3.58
C PHE A 277 -21.30 8.94 -4.19
N LEU A 278 -20.93 7.99 -3.34
CA LEU A 278 -20.62 6.63 -3.76
C LEU A 278 -21.59 5.68 -3.09
N SER A 279 -22.43 5.03 -3.88
CA SER A 279 -23.38 4.03 -3.43
C SER A 279 -22.97 2.65 -3.92
N PHE A 280 -22.96 1.70 -3.00
CA PHE A 280 -22.78 0.28 -3.27
C PHE A 280 -24.07 -0.45 -2.94
N GLU A 281 -24.51 -1.27 -3.87
CA GLU A 281 -25.60 -2.22 -3.69
C GLU A 281 -25.11 -3.58 -4.18
N ASN A 282 -25.04 -4.57 -3.28
CA ASN A 282 -24.58 -5.93 -3.54
C ASN A 282 -23.29 -6.00 -4.37
N SER A 283 -22.33 -5.13 -4.06
CA SER A 283 -21.13 -4.92 -4.87
C SER A 283 -19.85 -5.21 -4.09
N ARG A 284 -18.75 -5.49 -4.78
CA ARG A 284 -17.46 -5.84 -4.18
C ARG A 284 -16.38 -4.87 -4.61
N VAL A 285 -15.56 -4.43 -3.67
CA VAL A 285 -14.29 -3.71 -3.92
C VAL A 285 -13.14 -4.61 -3.49
N LEU A 286 -12.20 -4.90 -4.39
CA LEU A 286 -11.06 -5.78 -4.07
C LEU A 286 -9.91 -4.99 -3.44
N GLU A 287 -9.70 -3.75 -3.86
CA GLU A 287 -8.59 -2.90 -3.45
C GLU A 287 -9.06 -1.45 -3.32
N TRP A 288 -8.59 -0.79 -2.26
CA TRP A 288 -8.75 0.64 -2.06
C TRP A 288 -7.40 1.30 -2.21
N ASP A 289 -7.32 2.27 -3.11
CA ASP A 289 -6.19 3.19 -3.21
C ASP A 289 -6.65 4.57 -2.74
N VAL A 290 -5.74 5.46 -2.33
CA VAL A 290 -6.08 6.84 -1.95
C VAL A 290 -5.03 7.80 -2.51
N LEU A 291 -5.48 8.85 -3.18
CA LEU A 291 -4.64 9.92 -3.69
C LEU A 291 -4.96 11.22 -2.93
N VAL A 292 -4.09 11.65 -2.02
CA VAL A 292 -4.24 12.92 -1.31
C VAL A 292 -3.53 14.02 -2.08
N LEU A 293 -4.29 15.05 -2.45
CA LEU A 293 -3.81 16.22 -3.16
C LEU A 293 -3.56 17.42 -2.22
N ALA A 294 -3.18 18.56 -2.81
CA ALA A 294 -2.87 19.80 -2.11
C ALA A 294 -4.08 20.39 -1.34
N ASN A 295 -3.78 21.06 -0.20
CA ASN A 295 -4.75 21.77 0.64
C ASN A 295 -5.83 20.86 1.25
N SER A 296 -5.46 19.64 1.64
CA SER A 296 -6.39 18.66 2.20
C SER A 296 -6.03 18.33 3.65
N LYS A 297 -7.05 18.08 4.48
CA LYS A 297 -6.92 17.48 5.81
C LYS A 297 -7.64 16.14 5.79
N VAL A 298 -6.88 15.05 5.78
CA VAL A 298 -7.43 13.71 5.58
C VAL A 298 -7.14 12.85 6.80
N THR A 299 -8.17 12.25 7.36
CA THR A 299 -8.06 11.16 8.33
C THR A 299 -8.46 9.85 7.68
N LEU A 300 -7.58 8.85 7.74
CA LEU A 300 -7.83 7.48 7.32
C LEU A 300 -7.76 6.59 8.55
N HIS A 301 -8.85 5.92 8.92
CA HIS A 301 -8.88 5.05 10.09
C HIS A 301 -9.48 3.69 9.78
N ASP A 302 -9.09 2.66 10.54
CA ASP A 302 -9.60 1.30 10.40
C ASP A 302 -9.56 0.81 8.94
N SER A 303 -8.52 1.15 8.17
CA SER A 303 -8.49 0.96 6.72
C SER A 303 -7.50 -0.12 6.29
N LYS A 304 -7.78 -0.77 5.15
CA LYS A 304 -6.82 -1.66 4.47
C LYS A 304 -6.63 -1.18 3.04
N LEU A 305 -5.48 -0.54 2.81
CA LEU A 305 -5.21 0.23 1.60
C LEU A 305 -4.13 -0.49 0.78
N SER A 306 -4.42 -0.67 -0.51
CA SER A 306 -3.44 -1.16 -1.48
C SER A 306 -2.39 -0.07 -1.73
N GLN A 307 -2.82 1.16 -2.00
CA GLN A 307 -1.92 2.30 -2.19
C GLN A 307 -2.39 3.57 -1.48
N VAL A 308 -1.44 4.33 -0.93
CA VAL A 308 -1.63 5.71 -0.48
C VAL A 308 -0.61 6.57 -1.18
N THR A 309 -1.05 7.43 -2.09
CA THR A 309 -0.21 8.44 -2.74
C THR A 309 -0.51 9.81 -2.15
N LEU A 310 0.54 10.48 -1.68
CA LEU A 310 0.49 11.83 -1.16
C LEU A 310 1.20 12.76 -2.14
N THR A 311 0.50 13.75 -2.67
CA THR A 311 1.11 14.74 -3.55
C THR A 311 0.50 16.13 -3.35
N ALA A 312 1.33 17.15 -3.17
CA ALA A 312 0.82 18.48 -2.82
C ALA A 312 1.71 19.56 -3.42
N GLN A 313 1.50 19.84 -4.71
CA GLN A 313 2.21 20.91 -5.41
C GLN A 313 1.93 22.27 -4.75
N ASN A 314 2.88 22.73 -3.93
CA ASN A 314 2.97 24.08 -3.35
C ASN A 314 1.94 24.48 -2.27
N LYS A 315 1.06 23.59 -1.79
CA LYS A 315 0.22 23.87 -0.61
C LYS A 315 0.38 22.77 0.44
N ASN A 316 0.20 23.13 1.71
CA ASN A 316 0.30 22.18 2.82
C ASN A 316 -0.96 21.31 2.90
N SER A 317 -0.76 20.01 3.09
CA SER A 317 -1.82 19.07 3.48
C SER A 317 -1.46 18.37 4.80
N THR A 318 -2.46 17.95 5.56
CA THR A 318 -2.28 17.15 6.79
C THR A 318 -2.97 15.81 6.62
N VAL A 319 -2.24 14.73 6.87
CA VAL A 319 -2.75 13.36 6.72
C VAL A 319 -2.53 12.63 8.03
N PHE A 320 -3.61 12.15 8.62
CA PHE A 320 -3.57 11.29 9.81
C PHE A 320 -4.05 9.90 9.43
N ILE A 321 -3.25 8.88 9.72
CA ILE A 321 -3.61 7.48 9.43
C ILE A 321 -3.57 6.68 10.71
N LYS A 322 -4.65 5.98 11.02
CA LYS A 322 -4.83 5.26 12.28
C LYS A 322 -5.36 3.84 12.10
N ASP A 323 -4.91 2.88 12.92
CA ASP A 323 -5.45 1.51 12.99
C ASP A 323 -5.58 0.86 11.59
N SER A 324 -4.57 1.06 10.72
CA SER A 324 -4.66 0.76 9.29
C SER A 324 -3.46 -0.03 8.75
N GLU A 325 -3.69 -0.75 7.66
CA GLU A 325 -2.65 -1.44 6.88
C GLU A 325 -2.50 -0.78 5.50
N ILE A 326 -1.26 -0.48 5.10
CA ILE A 326 -0.94 0.11 3.80
C ILE A 326 0.04 -0.82 3.08
N SER A 327 -0.30 -1.23 1.85
CA SER A 327 0.63 -2.02 1.05
C SER A 327 1.67 -1.13 0.39
N TRP A 328 1.29 -0.01 -0.23
CA TRP A 328 2.22 0.93 -0.85
C TRP A 328 1.98 2.36 -0.36
N LEU A 329 2.99 2.96 0.27
CA LEU A 329 3.03 4.40 0.56
C LEU A 329 3.92 5.15 -0.45
N GLU A 330 3.36 6.13 -1.13
CA GLU A 330 4.06 7.02 -2.04
C GLU A 330 3.92 8.47 -1.57
N ILE A 331 5.04 9.17 -1.46
CA ILE A 331 5.11 10.59 -1.10
C ILE A 331 5.85 11.32 -2.22
N LYS A 332 5.10 12.03 -3.06
CA LYS A 332 5.58 12.68 -4.27
C LYS A 332 5.23 14.16 -4.27
N ASP A 333 6.21 15.05 -4.32
CA ASP A 333 5.97 16.50 -4.36
C ASP A 333 5.11 16.96 -3.17
N PHE A 334 5.22 16.31 -2.01
CA PHE A 334 4.35 16.56 -0.88
C PHE A 334 4.96 17.57 0.08
N THR A 335 4.18 18.60 0.41
CA THR A 335 4.49 19.52 1.50
C THR A 335 3.40 19.41 2.55
N GLY A 336 3.76 19.12 3.79
CA GLY A 336 2.76 18.87 4.82
C GLY A 336 3.21 17.99 5.96
N HIS A 337 2.22 17.46 6.68
CA HIS A 337 2.41 16.61 7.84
C HIS A 337 1.66 15.29 7.65
N VAL A 338 2.36 14.18 7.87
CA VAL A 338 1.83 12.83 7.89
C VAL A 338 2.06 12.25 9.27
N SER A 339 0.99 11.82 9.93
CA SER A 339 1.05 11.23 11.27
C SER A 339 0.40 9.86 11.27
N PHE A 340 1.04 8.91 11.95
CA PHE A 340 0.61 7.52 12.03
C PHE A 340 0.24 7.13 13.46
N ASP A 341 -0.80 6.32 13.63
CA ASP A 341 -1.15 5.71 14.92
C ASP A 341 -1.56 4.25 14.73
N HIS A 342 -0.75 3.29 15.21
CA HIS A 342 -0.97 1.86 15.00
C HIS A 342 -1.12 1.47 13.52
N VAL A 343 -0.22 1.98 12.67
CA VAL A 343 -0.23 1.68 11.22
C VAL A 343 0.84 0.66 10.85
N THR A 344 0.51 -0.24 9.94
CA THR A 344 1.48 -1.18 9.36
C THR A 344 1.65 -0.93 7.87
N ILE A 345 2.89 -0.72 7.41
CA ILE A 345 3.26 -0.63 6.00
C ILE A 345 3.93 -1.94 5.59
N THR A 346 3.29 -2.71 4.70
CA THR A 346 3.70 -4.10 4.37
C THR A 346 4.48 -4.22 3.07
N GLY A 347 4.28 -3.31 2.10
CA GLY A 347 4.86 -3.40 0.76
C GLY A 347 5.91 -2.33 0.47
N TRP A 348 5.63 -1.34 -0.37
CA TRP A 348 6.62 -0.38 -0.86
C TRP A 348 6.50 0.99 -0.20
N VAL A 349 7.65 1.65 -0.04
CA VAL A 349 7.74 3.06 0.34
C VAL A 349 8.56 3.80 -0.70
N SER A 350 7.95 4.82 -1.31
CA SER A 350 8.58 5.68 -2.32
C SER A 350 8.47 7.13 -1.86
N ILE A 351 9.58 7.86 -1.80
CA ILE A 351 9.60 9.28 -1.43
C ILE A 351 10.51 10.02 -2.41
N TYR A 352 9.95 10.93 -3.20
CA TYR A 352 10.67 11.65 -4.25
C TYR A 352 9.95 12.95 -4.66
N LYS A 353 10.58 13.76 -5.50
CA LYS A 353 9.94 14.94 -6.09
C LYS A 353 10.30 15.07 -7.57
N ALA A 354 9.46 15.72 -8.35
CA ALA A 354 9.73 16.08 -9.74
C ALA A 354 10.73 17.25 -9.84
N PRO A 355 11.43 17.42 -10.98
CA PRO A 355 12.22 18.62 -11.24
C PRO A 355 11.41 19.88 -10.98
N GLU A 356 12.05 20.93 -10.43
CA GLU A 356 11.44 22.24 -10.17
C GLU A 356 10.33 22.30 -9.09
N THR A 357 9.96 21.17 -8.49
CA THR A 357 9.00 21.14 -7.36
C THR A 357 9.69 21.23 -6.00
N LYS A 358 8.91 21.51 -4.96
CA LYS A 358 9.32 21.49 -3.54
C LYS A 358 8.68 20.31 -2.83
N GLN A 359 9.46 19.67 -1.96
CA GLN A 359 8.99 18.65 -1.03
C GLN A 359 9.58 18.92 0.35
N ASN A 360 8.69 19.09 1.33
CA ASN A 360 9.03 19.26 2.74
C ASN A 360 7.95 18.61 3.59
N VAL A 361 8.20 17.38 4.00
CA VAL A 361 7.23 16.56 4.74
C VAL A 361 7.73 16.29 6.14
N LEU A 362 6.85 16.47 7.12
CA LEU A 362 7.02 15.97 8.48
C LEU A 362 6.30 14.62 8.58
N ILE A 363 7.01 13.59 9.06
CA ILE A 363 6.47 12.26 9.34
C ILE A 363 6.65 11.98 10.83
N ASP A 364 5.57 11.59 11.51
CA ASP A 364 5.64 11.15 12.91
C ASP A 364 4.63 10.03 13.25
N GLY A 365 4.69 9.58 14.50
CA GLY A 365 3.72 8.65 15.05
C GLY A 365 4.18 7.18 15.12
N ASN A 366 3.24 6.29 15.42
CA ASN A 366 3.44 4.85 15.59
C ASN A 366 3.19 4.13 14.26
N VAL A 367 4.27 3.66 13.62
CA VAL A 367 4.21 2.95 12.34
C VAL A 367 5.20 1.78 12.32
N THR A 368 4.67 0.60 12.02
CA THR A 368 5.47 -0.60 11.74
C THR A 368 5.74 -0.69 10.24
N ILE A 369 7.01 -0.76 9.87
CA ILE A 369 7.46 -0.67 8.48
C ILE A 369 8.16 -2.01 8.15
N PHE A 370 7.51 -2.85 7.34
CA PHE A 370 8.09 -4.09 6.75
C PHE A 370 8.61 -4.03 5.28
N PRO A 371 8.70 -2.88 4.58
CA PRO A 371 9.23 -2.81 3.23
C PRO A 371 10.65 -3.34 3.19
N ARG A 372 10.93 -4.22 2.22
CA ARG A 372 12.27 -4.82 2.06
C ARG A 372 13.30 -3.84 1.47
N THR A 373 12.86 -2.75 0.85
CA THR A 373 13.69 -1.74 0.18
C THR A 373 12.90 -0.43 -0.01
N LEU A 374 13.56 0.73 0.11
CA LEU A 374 13.13 1.93 -0.61
C LEU A 374 13.25 1.64 -2.11
N LYS A 375 12.16 1.78 -2.85
CA LYS A 375 12.21 1.66 -4.31
C LYS A 375 12.01 3.03 -4.92
N PHE A 376 12.85 3.32 -5.92
CA PHE A 376 12.64 4.45 -6.80
C PHE A 376 12.24 3.89 -8.17
N LEU A 377 11.22 4.48 -8.78
CA LEU A 377 10.87 4.19 -10.17
C LEU A 377 12.05 4.60 -11.06
N SER A 378 12.31 3.85 -12.13
CA SER A 378 13.44 4.12 -13.04
C SER A 378 13.44 5.57 -13.51
N GLY A 379 14.54 6.29 -13.26
CA GLY A 379 14.69 7.72 -13.61
C GLY A 379 14.30 8.70 -12.51
N PHE A 380 13.61 8.27 -11.45
CA PHE A 380 13.36 9.07 -10.25
C PHE A 380 14.43 8.76 -9.20
N LYS A 381 15.03 9.81 -8.62
CA LYS A 381 15.94 9.68 -7.48
C LYS A 381 15.30 10.35 -6.27
N TRP A 382 15.91 10.18 -5.09
CA TRP A 382 15.70 11.09 -3.98
C TRP A 382 16.25 12.48 -4.40
N ASP A 383 15.49 13.20 -5.21
CA ASP A 383 15.86 14.51 -5.72
C ASP A 383 15.47 15.54 -4.65
N ASP A 384 16.47 16.15 -4.01
CA ASP A 384 16.38 17.27 -3.04
C ASP A 384 15.14 17.30 -2.13
N SER A 385 14.67 16.12 -1.73
CA SER A 385 13.51 15.97 -0.86
C SER A 385 13.94 16.15 0.58
N ILE A 386 13.24 17.00 1.33
CA ILE A 386 13.51 17.19 2.76
C ILE A 386 12.41 16.46 3.53
N VAL A 387 12.79 15.39 4.24
CA VAL A 387 11.89 14.65 5.12
C VAL A 387 12.34 14.85 6.55
N LYS A 388 11.47 15.42 7.38
CA LYS A 388 11.65 15.46 8.82
C LYS A 388 10.92 14.25 9.41
N ARG A 389 11.63 13.39 10.13
CA ARG A 389 11.01 12.21 10.75
C ARG A 389 11.21 12.23 12.25
N THR A 390 10.11 12.20 13.00
CA THR A 390 10.11 12.05 14.45
C THR A 390 10.06 10.58 14.83
N TYR A 391 10.86 10.18 15.81
CA TYR A 391 10.91 8.80 16.30
C TYR A 391 10.40 8.73 17.74
N PRO A 392 9.12 8.37 17.95
CA PRO A 392 8.64 8.02 19.28
C PRO A 392 9.50 6.90 19.89
N ILE A 393 9.90 7.07 21.15
CA ILE A 393 10.70 6.11 21.90
C ILE A 393 9.89 5.67 23.12
N VAL A 394 9.79 4.35 23.31
CA VAL A 394 9.22 3.76 24.51
C VAL A 394 10.36 3.16 25.33
N LEU A 395 10.55 3.70 26.52
CA LEU A 395 11.50 3.16 27.49
C LEU A 395 10.80 2.06 28.31
N LYS A 396 11.23 0.82 28.13
CA LYS A 396 10.78 -0.29 28.97
C LYS A 396 11.48 -0.17 30.33
N ARG A 397 10.68 -0.01 31.39
CA ARG A 397 11.17 0.08 32.78
C ARG A 397 11.66 -1.29 33.24
N GLY A 398 12.97 -1.45 33.44
CA GLY A 398 13.54 -2.54 34.24
C GLY A 398 13.38 -2.29 35.74
N LEU A 399 13.79 -3.24 36.58
CA LEU A 399 13.73 -3.14 38.05
C LEU A 399 14.35 -1.86 38.61
N PHE A 400 15.32 -1.26 37.91
CA PHE A 400 16.11 -0.11 38.37
C PHE A 400 15.79 1.21 37.65
N TYR A 401 14.64 1.31 36.97
CA TYR A 401 14.27 2.48 36.17
C TYR A 401 14.42 3.83 36.89
N ASP A 402 14.07 3.90 38.19
CA ASP A 402 14.14 5.14 38.97
C ASP A 402 15.57 5.56 39.37
N ALA A 403 16.54 4.65 39.30
CA ALA A 403 17.97 4.93 39.55
C ALA A 403 18.67 5.58 38.34
N TYR A 404 17.99 5.73 37.20
CA TYR A 404 18.58 6.13 35.92
C TYR A 404 18.20 7.55 35.46
N ASN A 405 17.85 8.44 36.40
CA ASN A 405 17.53 9.84 36.10
C ASN A 405 18.69 10.61 35.42
N ASN A 406 19.91 10.11 35.54
CA ASN A 406 21.13 10.70 34.97
C ASN A 406 21.47 10.17 33.56
N TYR A 407 20.59 9.37 32.96
CA TYR A 407 20.83 8.80 31.63
C TYR A 407 20.40 9.78 30.53
N SER A 408 21.03 9.67 29.37
CA SER A 408 20.67 10.41 28.16
C SER A 408 20.39 9.47 27.00
N ILE A 409 19.55 9.97 26.10
CA ILE A 409 19.37 9.42 24.76
C ILE A 409 20.09 10.35 23.80
N GLU A 410 20.99 9.77 23.04
CA GLU A 410 21.86 10.46 22.10
C GLU A 410 21.69 9.85 20.71
N ILE A 411 21.78 10.67 19.67
CA ILE A 411 21.84 10.16 18.30
C ILE A 411 23.09 10.70 17.64
N PHE A 412 23.86 9.79 17.06
CA PHE A 412 25.02 10.10 16.24
C PHE A 412 24.70 9.91 14.76
N ASN A 413 25.14 10.85 13.93
CA ASN A 413 25.06 10.73 12.48
C ASN A 413 26.06 9.68 11.95
N PRO A 414 26.02 9.34 10.65
CA PRO A 414 26.95 8.37 10.06
C PRO A 414 28.43 8.76 10.14
N ASN A 415 28.74 10.03 10.34
CA ASN A 415 30.11 10.54 10.51
C ASN A 415 30.60 10.47 11.97
N GLY A 416 29.70 10.10 12.91
CA GLY A 416 29.99 10.05 14.34
C GLY A 416 29.70 11.35 15.09
N ASP A 417 29.08 12.35 14.46
CA ASP A 417 28.74 13.60 15.14
C ASP A 417 27.43 13.46 15.92
N LEU A 418 27.39 14.02 17.14
CA LEU A 418 26.18 14.11 17.95
C LEU A 418 25.16 15.08 17.30
N VAL A 419 24.00 14.57 16.91
CA VAL A 419 22.92 15.35 16.26
C VAL A 419 21.66 15.47 17.12
N TYR A 420 21.58 14.70 18.21
CA TYR A 420 20.48 14.78 19.15
C TYR A 420 20.94 14.39 20.56
N PHE A 421 20.44 15.10 21.57
CA PHE A 421 20.66 14.80 22.98
C PHE A 421 19.37 15.11 23.76
N SER A 422 18.94 14.19 24.61
CA SER A 422 17.87 14.45 25.59
C SER A 422 18.10 13.63 26.86
N PRO A 423 18.02 14.23 28.06
CA PRO A 423 18.01 13.47 29.30
C PRO A 423 16.73 12.61 29.38
N VAL A 424 16.85 11.40 29.94
CA VAL A 424 15.72 10.47 30.11
C VAL A 424 14.63 11.06 31.02
N SER A 425 15.03 11.83 32.04
CA SER A 425 14.11 12.48 32.99
C SER A 425 13.15 13.50 32.35
N ASN A 426 13.51 14.05 31.18
CA ASN A 426 12.68 14.98 30.41
C ASN A 426 12.78 14.67 28.92
N MET A 427 12.60 13.39 28.58
CA MET A 427 12.80 12.88 27.23
C MET A 427 11.85 13.54 26.23
N LYS A 428 12.41 14.20 25.22
CA LYS A 428 11.68 14.58 24.00
C LYS A 428 11.86 13.50 22.95
N TYR A 429 11.01 13.46 21.93
CA TYR A 429 11.25 12.58 20.79
C TYR A 429 12.20 13.24 19.81
N PRO A 430 13.22 12.52 19.31
CA PRO A 430 14.12 13.04 18.29
C PRO A 430 13.41 13.22 16.95
N THR A 431 13.68 14.35 16.29
CA THR A 431 13.30 14.59 14.89
C THR A 431 14.57 14.71 14.05
N LEU A 432 14.78 13.79 13.12
CA LEU A 432 15.91 13.79 12.20
C LEU A 432 15.50 14.34 10.83
N VAL A 433 16.46 14.93 10.12
CA VAL A 433 16.27 15.46 8.76
C VAL A 433 16.96 14.55 7.75
N PHE A 434 16.18 14.03 6.81
CA PHE A 434 16.65 13.22 5.68
C PHE A 434 16.59 14.02 4.39
N ASN A 435 17.67 13.95 3.62
CA ASN A 435 17.86 14.61 2.33
C ASN A 435 18.69 13.73 1.38
N SER A 436 19.01 14.25 0.19
CA SER A 436 19.75 13.53 -0.86
C SER A 436 21.11 12.98 -0.42
N SER A 437 21.73 13.54 0.63
CA SER A 437 23.02 13.08 1.16
C SER A 437 22.93 11.96 2.20
N ASN A 438 21.78 11.77 2.86
CA ASN A 438 21.69 10.89 4.03
C ASN A 438 20.44 9.98 4.09
N TYR A 439 19.54 10.03 3.10
CA TYR A 439 18.30 9.22 3.09
C TYR A 439 18.54 7.70 3.15
N ASP A 440 19.69 7.25 2.63
CA ASP A 440 20.12 5.85 2.59
C ASP A 440 21.03 5.47 3.78
N LYS A 441 21.30 6.41 4.69
CA LYS A 441 22.24 6.22 5.79
C LYS A 441 21.53 5.78 7.06
N THR A 442 22.32 5.16 7.93
CA THR A 442 21.89 4.72 9.27
C THR A 442 22.56 5.59 10.33
N PHE A 443 21.77 6.08 11.26
CA PHE A 443 22.19 6.79 12.46
C PHE A 443 22.24 5.82 13.64
N SER A 444 22.98 6.19 14.68
CA SER A 444 23.12 5.37 15.89
C SER A 444 22.35 6.04 17.03
N LEU A 445 21.25 5.42 17.46
CA LEU A 445 20.54 5.79 18.68
C LEU A 445 21.20 5.12 19.87
N VAL A 446 21.74 5.91 20.77
CA VAL A 446 22.55 5.46 21.89
C VAL A 446 21.87 5.83 23.21
N VAL A 447 21.85 4.87 24.13
CA VAL A 447 21.52 5.13 25.53
C VAL A 447 22.83 5.26 26.28
N MET A 448 23.08 6.43 26.86
CA MET A 448 24.27 6.72 27.65
C MET A 448 23.89 6.73 29.13
N GLY A 449 24.64 5.98 29.92
CA GLY A 449 24.66 6.14 31.39
C GLY A 449 25.77 7.12 31.79
N GLU A 450 25.92 7.35 33.11
CA GLU A 450 26.85 8.37 33.66
C GLU A 450 28.28 8.32 33.11
N ASN A 451 28.77 7.15 32.68
CA ASN A 451 30.13 7.00 32.17
C ASN A 451 30.28 6.00 31.00
N ASN A 452 29.21 5.32 30.57
CA ASN A 452 29.31 4.24 29.58
C ASN A 452 28.12 4.24 28.62
N GLU A 453 28.41 3.86 27.37
CA GLU A 453 27.42 3.43 26.38
C GLU A 453 26.75 2.13 26.85
N LEU A 454 25.41 2.12 26.88
CA LEU A 454 24.63 0.97 27.35
C LEU A 454 24.08 0.13 26.21
N SER A 455 23.58 0.79 25.17
CA SER A 455 23.02 0.15 23.98
C SER A 455 23.14 1.06 22.76
N VAL A 456 23.34 0.45 21.60
CA VAL A 456 23.28 1.12 20.29
C VAL A 456 22.19 0.47 19.47
N THR A 457 21.23 1.27 19.01
CA THR A 457 20.15 0.85 18.11
C THR A 457 20.31 1.57 16.78
N PRO A 458 20.48 0.86 15.65
CA PRO A 458 20.50 1.51 14.36
C PRO A 458 19.12 2.11 14.05
N ILE A 459 19.09 3.36 13.62
CA ILE A 459 17.88 4.04 13.16
C ILE A 459 18.12 4.64 11.78
N SER A 460 17.11 4.56 10.92
CA SER A 460 17.13 5.01 9.53
C SER A 460 15.76 5.58 9.18
N LEU A 461 15.68 6.20 8.00
CA LEU A 461 14.42 6.76 7.48
C LEU A 461 13.26 5.77 7.49
N LEU A 462 13.49 4.45 7.44
CA LEU A 462 12.44 3.42 7.44
C LEU A 462 12.33 2.63 8.74
N THR A 463 12.98 3.07 9.82
CA THR A 463 12.92 2.36 11.10
C THR A 463 11.52 2.43 11.70
N SER A 464 10.94 1.29 12.09
CA SER A 464 9.64 1.23 12.75
C SER A 464 9.61 2.01 14.07
N THR A 465 8.46 2.58 14.39
CA THR A 465 8.20 3.34 15.62
C THR A 465 6.94 2.82 16.30
N PRO A 466 6.82 2.91 17.65
CA PRO A 466 7.82 3.44 18.56
C PRO A 466 9.04 2.52 18.71
N ILE A 467 10.21 3.11 18.90
CA ILE A 467 11.44 2.37 19.20
C ILE A 467 11.38 1.94 20.66
N SER A 468 11.37 0.64 20.90
CA SER A 468 11.42 0.09 22.25
C SER A 468 12.87 -0.05 22.71
N LEU A 469 13.29 0.77 23.67
CA LEU A 469 14.58 0.65 24.32
C LEU A 469 14.40 0.07 25.72
N LYS A 470 15.26 -0.88 26.11
CA LYS A 470 15.33 -1.36 27.49
C LYS A 470 16.41 -0.56 28.23
N LEU A 471 16.06 0.04 29.36
CA LEU A 471 17.01 0.68 30.28
C LEU A 471 17.29 -0.30 31.43
N GLY A 472 18.56 -0.65 31.66
CA GLY A 472 18.96 -1.79 32.52
C GLY A 472 18.87 -3.12 31.76
N ASP A 473 19.69 -4.14 32.02
CA ASP A 473 20.33 -4.55 33.28
C ASP A 473 21.77 -5.06 33.03
N LYS A 474 22.75 -4.21 32.69
CA LYS A 474 24.16 -4.65 32.77
C LYS A 474 24.63 -4.54 34.21
N LEU A 475 24.84 -5.68 34.86
CA LEU A 475 25.56 -5.78 36.11
C LEU A 475 27.01 -5.45 35.79
N LYS A 476 27.42 -4.21 36.09
CA LYS A 476 28.84 -3.89 36.11
C LYS A 476 29.40 -4.75 37.24
N VAL A 477 29.95 -5.91 36.91
CA VAL A 477 30.77 -6.74 37.83
C VAL A 477 31.71 -5.86 38.68
N PRO A 478 32.30 -4.75 38.15
CA PRO A 478 33.01 -3.75 38.97
C PRO A 478 32.25 -3.10 40.13
N MET A 479 30.95 -2.87 40.04
CA MET A 479 30.14 -2.29 41.13
C MET A 479 29.88 -3.30 42.26
N ILE A 480 29.86 -4.61 41.96
CA ILE A 480 29.93 -5.65 43.01
C ILE A 480 31.31 -5.65 43.69
N ARG A 481 32.39 -5.29 42.99
CA ARG A 481 33.76 -5.21 43.57
C ARG A 481 33.84 -4.17 44.70
N SER A 482 33.01 -3.14 44.65
CA SER A 482 32.93 -2.07 45.66
C SER A 482 31.81 -2.31 46.70
N SER A 483 31.08 -3.42 46.64
CA SER A 483 29.93 -3.68 47.48
C SER A 483 30.27 -4.29 48.84
N PRO A 484 29.54 -3.93 49.91
CA PRO A 484 29.50 -4.73 51.12
C PRO A 484 29.04 -6.15 50.78
N VAL A 485 29.93 -7.13 50.94
CA VAL A 485 29.60 -8.56 50.86
C VAL A 485 29.32 -9.04 52.28
N ILE A 486 28.07 -9.38 52.54
CA ILE A 486 27.61 -9.83 53.86
C ILE A 486 27.46 -11.35 53.83
N TYR A 487 28.14 -12.02 54.75
CA TYR A 487 28.16 -13.47 54.89
C TYR A 487 27.97 -13.85 56.36
N GLY A 488 27.50 -15.07 56.62
CA GLY A 488 27.35 -15.58 57.98
C GLY A 488 28.69 -15.90 58.65
N GLU A 489 28.87 -15.48 59.90
CA GLU A 489 30.04 -15.87 60.68
C GLU A 489 29.95 -17.35 61.11
N GLY A 490 30.96 -18.15 60.74
CA GLY A 490 31.17 -19.49 61.32
C GLY A 490 31.02 -20.71 60.38
N ARG A 491 30.93 -20.56 59.05
CA ARG A 491 30.87 -21.70 58.09
C ARG A 491 31.63 -21.43 56.77
N VAL A 492 31.71 -22.45 55.91
CA VAL A 492 32.33 -22.48 54.56
C VAL A 492 31.87 -21.32 53.65
N ASP A 493 30.71 -20.73 53.93
CA ASP A 493 30.18 -19.56 53.23
C ASP A 493 31.10 -18.33 53.34
N LYS A 494 31.89 -18.21 54.41
CA LYS A 494 32.96 -17.22 54.53
C LYS A 494 34.03 -17.42 53.45
N ASP A 495 34.41 -18.66 53.14
CA ASP A 495 35.40 -18.96 52.11
C ASP A 495 34.85 -18.73 50.69
N TYR A 496 33.54 -18.95 50.47
CA TYR A 496 32.89 -18.64 49.21
C TYR A 496 32.73 -17.13 48.98
N ALA A 497 32.32 -16.40 50.02
CA ALA A 497 32.33 -14.94 50.02
C ALA A 497 33.74 -14.40 49.81
N TRP A 498 34.76 -14.98 50.46
CA TRP A 498 36.17 -14.64 50.27
C TRP A 498 36.70 -14.97 48.87
N THR A 499 36.28 -16.09 48.27
CA THR A 499 36.70 -16.47 46.91
C THR A 499 36.05 -15.57 45.86
N LEU A 500 34.79 -15.20 46.08
CA LEU A 500 34.11 -14.18 45.28
C LEU A 500 34.86 -12.85 45.42
N TRP A 501 35.16 -12.41 46.64
CA TRP A 501 35.84 -11.15 46.94
C TRP A 501 37.29 -11.08 46.41
N ARG A 502 38.14 -12.10 46.63
CA ARG A 502 39.55 -12.15 46.17
C ARG A 502 39.71 -12.18 44.65
N LYS A 503 38.76 -12.78 43.92
CA LYS A 503 38.79 -12.79 42.46
C LYS A 503 38.23 -11.48 41.87
N MET A 504 37.46 -10.74 42.67
CA MET A 504 36.80 -9.50 42.30
C MET A 504 37.64 -8.26 42.66
N CYS A 505 38.47 -8.27 43.70
CA CYS A 505 39.36 -7.18 44.10
C CYS A 505 40.84 -7.55 43.84
N SER A 506 41.64 -6.66 43.22
CA SER A 506 43.08 -6.90 43.07
C SER A 506 43.81 -6.74 44.42
N ASP A 507 44.97 -7.38 44.55
CA ASP A 507 45.75 -7.63 45.79
C ASP A 507 46.25 -6.39 46.60
N LYS A 508 45.59 -5.24 46.56
CA LYS A 508 45.98 -4.04 47.34
C LYS A 508 44.99 -3.71 48.45
N ALA A 509 45.46 -3.93 49.68
CA ALA A 509 45.12 -3.31 50.97
C ALA A 509 43.64 -3.13 51.38
N PHE A 510 43.38 -3.55 52.62
CA PHE A 510 42.09 -3.54 53.32
C PHE A 510 41.61 -2.10 53.57
N THR A 511 40.70 -1.62 52.73
CA THR A 511 39.88 -0.42 53.03
C THR A 511 38.41 -0.88 53.08
N PRO A 512 37.63 -0.57 54.14
CA PRO A 512 36.21 -0.91 54.19
C PRO A 512 35.48 -0.17 53.05
N CYS A 513 34.82 -0.92 52.17
CA CYS A 513 34.00 -0.33 51.10
C CYS A 513 32.66 0.13 51.69
N THR A 514 32.50 1.43 51.97
CA THR A 514 31.32 1.94 52.69
C THR A 514 30.24 2.58 51.83
N GLU A 515 30.41 2.73 50.52
CA GLU A 515 29.39 3.32 49.65
C GLU A 515 29.27 2.56 48.33
N SER A 516 28.48 1.49 48.33
CA SER A 516 27.97 0.88 47.10
C SER A 516 26.45 0.83 47.14
N GLU A 517 25.85 1.06 45.99
CA GLU A 517 24.42 0.92 45.74
C GLU A 517 23.98 -0.55 45.74
N ILE A 518 24.93 -1.50 45.65
CA ILE A 518 24.66 -2.95 45.69
C ILE A 518 25.18 -3.55 47.00
N VAL A 519 24.38 -4.40 47.65
CA VAL A 519 24.74 -5.23 48.80
C VAL A 519 24.60 -6.70 48.39
N ALA A 520 25.67 -7.48 48.50
CA ALA A 520 25.63 -8.90 48.16
C ALA A 520 25.46 -9.73 49.44
N LEU A 521 24.34 -10.45 49.55
CA LEU A 521 24.05 -11.40 50.62
C LEU A 521 24.44 -12.80 50.16
N ILE A 522 25.48 -13.38 50.77
CA ILE A 522 25.96 -14.73 50.42
C ILE A 522 25.63 -15.70 51.56
N GLY A 523 24.98 -16.81 51.21
CA GLY A 523 24.55 -17.86 52.13
C GLY A 523 23.08 -17.74 52.54
N GLY A 524 22.41 -18.89 52.68
CA GLY A 524 20.99 -18.97 53.05
C GLY A 524 20.71 -18.54 54.50
N PRO A 525 19.43 -18.35 54.85
CA PRO A 525 19.00 -17.72 56.11
C PRO A 525 19.42 -18.49 57.38
N VAL A 526 19.64 -19.81 57.27
CA VAL A 526 20.13 -20.65 58.36
C VAL A 526 21.62 -20.42 58.65
N ALA A 527 22.40 -20.09 57.62
CA ALA A 527 23.84 -19.90 57.73
C ALA A 527 24.22 -18.41 57.88
N ASN A 528 23.41 -17.49 57.36
CA ASN A 528 23.62 -16.06 57.40
C ASN A 528 22.40 -15.37 58.04
N SER A 529 22.54 -14.91 59.28
CA SER A 529 21.46 -14.27 60.04
C SER A 529 20.97 -12.97 59.40
N ILE A 530 21.82 -12.29 58.64
CA ILE A 530 21.45 -11.06 57.92
C ILE A 530 20.64 -11.42 56.66
N THR A 531 20.97 -12.52 55.98
CA THR A 531 20.09 -13.07 54.93
C THR A 531 18.69 -13.36 55.47
N ASN A 532 18.58 -13.93 56.68
CA ASN A 532 17.30 -14.21 57.32
C ASN A 532 16.46 -12.95 57.59
N GLU A 533 17.11 -11.85 57.99
CA GLU A 533 16.44 -10.56 58.22
C GLU A 533 15.76 -10.02 56.95
N TYR A 534 16.38 -10.21 55.78
CA TYR A 534 15.88 -9.71 54.51
C TYR A 534 15.12 -10.74 53.68
N MET A 535 15.02 -12.01 54.10
CA MET A 535 14.51 -13.09 53.25
C MET A 535 13.09 -12.87 52.75
N SER A 536 12.22 -12.29 53.57
CA SER A 536 10.84 -11.99 53.19
C SER A 536 10.71 -10.93 52.09
N ARG A 537 11.81 -10.27 51.69
CA ARG A 537 11.85 -9.25 50.63
C ARG A 537 12.28 -9.84 49.27
N PHE A 538 12.71 -11.10 49.25
CA PHE A 538 13.13 -11.80 48.04
C PHE A 538 12.00 -12.67 47.48
N PRO A 539 11.92 -12.82 46.14
CA PRO A 539 10.93 -13.69 45.50
C PRO A 539 10.98 -15.17 45.95
N VAL A 540 12.16 -15.70 46.29
CA VAL A 540 12.33 -17.10 46.68
C VAL A 540 12.74 -17.20 48.14
N GLU A 541 11.92 -17.91 48.94
CA GLU A 541 12.26 -18.24 50.32
C GLU A 541 13.19 -19.46 50.34
N VAL A 542 14.48 -19.23 50.58
CA VAL A 542 15.47 -20.32 50.63
C VAL A 542 15.46 -21.00 52.00
N THR A 543 15.26 -22.31 52.04
CA THR A 543 15.34 -23.14 53.26
C THR A 543 16.37 -24.25 53.10
N ASN A 544 16.60 -25.06 54.14
CA ASN A 544 17.48 -26.25 54.03
C ASN A 544 16.91 -27.33 53.08
N GLU A 545 15.64 -27.24 52.72
CA GLU A 545 14.92 -28.19 51.89
C GLU A 545 14.65 -27.66 50.47
N TYR A 546 14.52 -26.34 50.31
CA TYR A 546 14.18 -25.69 49.04
C TYR A 546 15.20 -24.57 48.70
N PRO A 547 15.77 -24.50 47.47
CA PRO A 547 15.41 -25.19 46.22
C PRO A 547 15.83 -26.67 46.08
N GLY A 548 16.52 -27.23 47.07
CA GLY A 548 16.88 -28.65 47.13
C GLY A 548 18.37 -28.91 47.29
N LYS A 549 18.73 -30.16 47.57
CA LYS A 549 20.13 -30.58 47.77
C LYS A 549 20.99 -30.24 46.55
N GLY A 550 22.13 -29.59 46.77
CA GLY A 550 23.04 -29.12 45.73
C GLY A 550 22.56 -27.88 44.96
N LYS A 551 21.36 -27.39 45.24
CA LYS A 551 20.72 -26.31 44.48
C LYS A 551 20.72 -24.99 45.25
N GLY A 552 20.77 -23.90 44.50
CA GLY A 552 20.67 -22.55 45.02
C GLY A 552 19.92 -21.61 44.09
N VAL A 553 19.86 -20.36 44.50
CA VAL A 553 19.20 -19.27 43.79
C VAL A 553 20.09 -18.04 43.78
N ILE A 554 20.06 -17.31 42.67
CA ILE A 554 20.57 -15.94 42.56
C ILE A 554 19.38 -15.04 42.24
N GLU A 555 19.13 -14.05 43.07
CA GLU A 555 17.98 -13.14 42.90
C GLU A 555 18.30 -11.76 43.47
N ALA A 556 17.55 -10.75 43.02
CA ALA A 556 17.78 -9.37 43.41
C ALA A 556 16.48 -8.67 43.80
N THR A 557 16.59 -7.71 44.72
CA THR A 557 15.47 -6.86 45.16
C THR A 557 15.98 -5.47 45.56
N ILE A 558 15.07 -4.51 45.75
CA ILE A 558 15.39 -3.16 46.23
C ILE A 558 14.92 -3.02 47.67
N ILE A 559 15.82 -2.63 48.57
CA ILE A 559 15.53 -2.38 49.98
C ILE A 559 16.15 -1.03 50.34
N ASP A 560 15.33 -0.11 50.81
CA ASP A 560 15.72 1.24 51.24
C ASP A 560 16.59 2.00 50.22
N GLY A 561 16.24 1.88 48.93
CA GLY A 561 16.95 2.53 47.83
C GLY A 561 18.27 1.88 47.42
N LYS A 562 18.62 0.71 47.99
CA LYS A 562 19.80 -0.09 47.61
C LYS A 562 19.38 -1.41 46.98
N ILE A 563 20.24 -1.92 46.09
CA ILE A 563 20.08 -3.21 45.43
C ILE A 563 20.64 -4.29 46.35
N TYR A 564 19.82 -5.25 46.74
CA TYR A 564 20.28 -6.43 47.45
C TYR A 564 20.30 -7.61 46.50
N LEU A 565 21.49 -8.17 46.28
CA LEU A 565 21.71 -9.36 45.48
C LEU A 565 21.93 -10.55 46.42
N LEU A 566 21.01 -11.51 46.40
CA LEU A 566 21.09 -12.72 47.18
C LEU A 566 21.71 -13.85 46.35
N VAL A 567 22.64 -14.57 46.96
CA VAL A 567 23.14 -15.87 46.50
C VAL A 567 23.04 -16.86 47.65
N ALA A 568 22.05 -17.73 47.59
CA ALA A 568 21.76 -18.66 48.67
C ALA A 568 21.40 -20.05 48.14
N GLY A 569 21.85 -21.10 48.82
CA GLY A 569 21.44 -22.46 48.55
C GLY A 569 20.87 -23.16 49.77
N SER A 570 20.15 -24.25 49.53
CA SER A 570 19.67 -25.13 50.60
C SER A 570 20.79 -25.82 51.36
N ASP A 571 21.94 -25.95 50.71
CA ASP A 571 23.17 -26.41 51.32
C ASP A 571 24.37 -25.61 50.77
N ARG A 572 25.55 -25.90 51.32
CA ARG A 572 26.82 -25.27 50.93
C ARG A 572 27.14 -25.42 49.44
N TRP A 573 26.70 -26.51 48.79
CA TRP A 573 26.98 -26.75 47.39
C TRP A 573 26.08 -25.91 46.49
N GLY A 574 24.82 -25.72 46.90
CA GLY A 574 23.90 -24.77 46.27
C GLY A 574 24.41 -23.33 46.31
N THR A 575 24.87 -22.86 47.47
CA THR A 575 25.48 -21.52 47.60
C THR A 575 26.73 -21.41 46.72
N LYS A 576 27.57 -22.46 46.69
CA LYS A 576 28.77 -22.51 45.83
C LYS A 576 28.42 -22.42 44.35
N ALA A 577 27.40 -23.13 43.89
CA ALA A 577 26.91 -23.05 42.50
C ALA A 577 26.49 -21.62 42.16
N GLY A 578 25.74 -20.98 43.06
CA GLY A 578 25.30 -19.60 42.87
C GLY A 578 26.47 -18.62 42.76
N VAL A 579 27.47 -18.78 43.63
CA VAL A 579 28.68 -17.94 43.60
C VAL A 579 29.48 -18.15 42.32
N GLU A 580 29.63 -19.37 41.81
CA GLU A 580 30.34 -19.61 40.55
C GLU A 580 29.57 -19.10 39.32
N ILE A 581 28.24 -19.26 39.28
CA ILE A 581 27.42 -18.68 38.21
C ILE A 581 27.46 -17.15 38.27
N LEU A 582 27.36 -16.54 39.46
CA LEU A 582 27.41 -15.09 39.61
C LEU A 582 28.70 -14.48 39.06
N LYS A 583 29.84 -15.16 39.19
CA LYS A 583 31.12 -14.71 38.59
C LYS A 583 31.08 -14.60 37.06
N THR A 584 30.13 -15.27 36.42
CA THR A 584 29.96 -15.30 34.97
C THR A 584 28.81 -14.43 34.47
N LEU A 585 27.95 -13.94 35.38
CA LEU A 585 26.82 -13.08 35.02
C LEU A 585 27.30 -11.66 34.71
N ASP A 586 26.75 -11.08 33.64
CA ASP A 586 26.92 -9.68 33.25
C ASP A 586 25.63 -8.85 33.43
N TYR A 587 24.61 -9.43 34.11
CA TYR A 587 23.32 -8.78 34.42
C TYR A 587 22.81 -9.09 35.84
N ILE A 588 21.95 -8.20 36.37
CA ILE A 588 21.23 -8.41 37.65
C ILE A 588 19.96 -9.20 37.32
N PRO A 589 19.69 -10.34 37.98
CA PRO A 589 18.53 -11.15 37.66
C PRO A 589 17.20 -10.45 38.01
N GLU A 590 16.34 -10.23 37.01
CA GLU A 590 14.96 -9.76 37.22
C GLU A 590 14.02 -10.87 37.74
N LYS A 591 14.40 -12.12 37.48
CA LYS A 591 13.72 -13.31 37.99
C LYS A 591 14.75 -14.20 38.68
N PRO A 592 14.36 -14.95 39.71
CA PRO A 592 15.27 -15.87 40.39
C PRO A 592 15.93 -16.85 39.42
N ILE A 593 17.25 -16.93 39.46
CA ILE A 593 18.04 -17.90 38.71
C ILE A 593 18.31 -19.08 39.62
N PHE A 594 17.72 -20.22 39.31
CA PHE A 594 18.02 -21.45 40.01
C PHE A 594 19.29 -22.08 39.45
N VAL A 595 20.12 -22.59 40.35
CA VAL A 595 21.41 -23.19 40.02
C VAL A 595 21.57 -24.53 40.70
N ASP A 596 22.41 -25.39 40.13
CA ASP A 596 22.71 -26.72 40.65
C ASP A 596 24.22 -26.99 40.61
N TRP A 597 24.72 -27.63 41.66
CA TRP A 597 26.09 -28.12 41.78
C TRP A 597 26.17 -29.58 41.35
N ASN A 598 26.39 -29.81 40.05
CA ASN A 598 26.44 -31.16 39.49
C ASN A 598 27.89 -31.62 39.27
N GLU A 599 28.37 -32.56 40.10
CA GLU A 599 29.68 -33.23 39.96
C GLU A 599 30.89 -32.29 39.77
N GLY A 600 30.85 -31.12 40.42
CA GLY A 600 31.94 -30.14 40.38
C GLY A 600 31.76 -29.02 39.35
N ASN A 601 30.69 -29.04 38.54
CA ASN A 601 30.36 -28.00 37.59
C ASN A 601 29.02 -27.30 37.95
N PRO A 602 29.00 -25.97 38.11
CA PRO A 602 27.78 -25.22 38.34
C PRO A 602 26.95 -25.11 37.05
N LYS A 603 25.62 -25.25 37.14
CA LYS A 603 24.70 -25.08 36.00
C LYS A 603 23.47 -24.28 36.40
N ILE A 604 22.95 -23.47 35.47
CA ILE A 604 21.62 -22.86 35.59
C ILE A 604 20.58 -23.94 35.28
N ILE A 605 19.53 -24.04 36.10
CA ILE A 605 18.42 -24.98 35.95
C ILE A 605 17.08 -24.24 35.82
N PRO A 606 16.07 -24.83 35.16
CA PRO A 606 14.71 -24.26 35.15
C PRO A 606 14.20 -24.10 36.58
N GLY A 607 13.54 -22.97 36.86
CA GLY A 607 12.85 -22.77 38.13
C GLY A 607 11.69 -23.75 38.27
N SER A 608 11.56 -24.34 39.46
CA SER A 608 10.44 -25.22 39.84
C SER A 608 9.26 -24.41 40.34
#